data_AF-A0A7C9JZZ6-F1
#
_entry.id   AF-A0A7C9JZZ6-F1
#
_cell.length_a   1.000
_cell.length_b   1.000
_cell.length_c   1.000
_cell.angle_alpha   90.00
_cell.angle_beta   90.00
_cell.angle_gamma   90.00
#
_symmetry.space_group_name_H-M   'P 1'
#
loop_
_entity.id
_entity.type
_entity.pdbx_description
1 polymer ?
#
loop_
_entity_poly.entity_id
_entity_poly.type
_entity_poly.pdbx_seq_one_letter_code
_entity_poly.pdbx_strand_id
1 'polypeptide(L)'
;MLHIMRHPYASDPYERCLAQLENGGHLVLIEDAVYSWLRDDTRLTVLAQSARVSVLSADVRARGIEVCDSVLIDYQDLVMLTEQHTPSMTW
;
A
#
# COMPACT_ATOMS: atom_id res chain seq x y z
N MET A 1 -9.58 8.23 -3.61
CA MET A 1 -8.59 7.89 -4.64
C MET A 1 -7.80 6.69 -4.16
N LEU A 2 -7.48 5.76 -5.07
CA LEU A 2 -6.58 4.63 -4.81
C LEU A 2 -5.16 5.01 -5.20
N HIS A 3 -4.18 4.75 -4.34
CA HIS A 3 -2.76 4.91 -4.62
C HIS A 3 -2.15 3.52 -4.71
N ILE A 4 -1.45 3.21 -5.81
CA ILE A 4 -0.77 1.94 -6.01
C ILE A 4 0.73 2.23 -6.05
N MET A 5 1.47 1.81 -5.04
CA MET A 5 2.92 1.98 -4.96
C MET A 5 3.60 0.71 -5.45
N ARG A 6 4.50 0.84 -6.43
CA ARG A 6 5.29 -0.29 -6.96
C ARG A 6 6.72 -0.29 -6.47
N HIS A 7 7.24 0.90 -6.21
CA HIS A 7 8.64 1.10 -5.84
C HIS A 7 8.83 1.08 -4.32
N PRO A 8 9.96 0.52 -3.85
CA PRO A 8 10.25 0.46 -2.43
C PRO A 8 10.58 1.85 -1.86
N TYR A 9 10.42 1.97 -0.55
CA TYR A 9 10.99 3.05 0.23
C TYR A 9 12.54 3.04 0.21
N ALA A 10 13.23 4.17 0.23
CA ALA A 10 12.75 5.55 0.12
C ALA A 10 12.90 6.05 -1.32
N SER A 11 11.90 6.77 -1.83
CA SER A 11 11.94 7.41 -3.15
C SER A 11 11.05 8.66 -3.19
N ASP A 12 11.34 9.61 -4.08
CA ASP A 12 10.50 10.79 -4.30
C ASP A 12 9.01 10.45 -4.55
N PRO A 13 8.66 9.43 -5.36
CA PRO A 13 7.27 8.98 -5.51
C PRO A 13 6.63 8.54 -4.19
N TYR A 14 7.39 7.82 -3.33
CA TYR A 14 6.89 7.36 -2.03
C TYR A 14 6.50 8.54 -1.13
N GLU A 15 7.39 9.53 -0.99
CA GLU A 15 7.14 10.71 -0.15
C GLU A 15 5.96 11.54 -0.68
N ARG A 16 5.88 11.73 -2.00
CA ARG A 16 4.75 12.43 -2.63
C ARG A 16 3.44 11.67 -2.48
N CYS A 17 3.47 10.34 -2.53
CA CYS A 17 2.30 9.51 -2.32
C CYS A 17 1.75 9.66 -0.90
N LEU A 18 2.62 9.55 0.11
CA LEU A 18 2.21 9.70 1.50
C LEU A 18 1.66 11.10 1.81
N ALA A 19 2.28 12.16 1.27
CA ALA A 19 1.77 13.52 1.43
C ALA A 19 0.36 13.71 0.85
N GLN A 20 0.02 13.01 -0.24
CA GLN A 20 -1.33 13.09 -0.82
C GLN A 20 -2.37 12.29 -0.04
N LEU A 21 -1.97 11.21 0.65
CA LEU A 21 -2.84 10.39 1.49
C LEU A 21 -3.35 11.14 2.73
N GLU A 22 -2.71 12.25 3.13
CA GLU A 22 -3.23 13.11 4.19
C GLU A 22 -4.64 13.65 3.90
N ASN A 23 -4.99 13.81 2.61
CA ASN A 23 -6.31 14.27 2.16
C ASN A 23 -7.36 13.15 2.02
N GLY A 24 -7.07 11.94 2.53
CA GLY A 24 -7.92 10.76 2.33
C GLY A 24 -7.37 9.80 1.27
N GLY A 25 -8.12 8.74 0.96
CA GLY A 25 -7.72 7.70 0.00
C GLY A 25 -7.07 6.47 0.63
N HIS A 26 -6.76 5.49 -0.22
CA HIS A 26 -6.26 4.17 0.18
C HIS A 26 -4.94 3.87 -0.52
N LEU A 27 -3.98 3.30 0.19
CA LEU A 27 -2.68 2.90 -0.34
C LEU A 27 -2.62 1.38 -0.53
N VAL A 28 -2.15 0.92 -1.68
CA VAL A 28 -1.79 -0.48 -1.88
C VAL A 28 -0.30 -0.58 -2.21
N LEU A 29 0.42 -1.40 -1.44
CA LEU A 29 1.79 -1.77 -1.71
C LEU A 29 1.80 -3.05 -2.55
N ILE A 30 2.36 -2.96 -3.76
CA ILE A 30 2.56 -4.09 -4.67
C ILE A 30 4.02 -4.15 -5.13
N GLU A 31 4.39 -5.24 -5.79
CA GLU A 31 5.74 -5.49 -6.28
C GLU A 31 6.78 -5.22 -5.18
N ASP A 32 7.81 -4.42 -5.45
CA ASP A 32 8.87 -4.16 -4.48
C ASP A 32 8.44 -3.22 -3.35
N ALA A 33 7.31 -2.52 -3.50
CA ALA A 33 6.80 -1.63 -2.45
C ALA A 33 6.40 -2.35 -1.17
N VAL A 34 6.17 -3.66 -1.21
CA VAL A 34 5.84 -4.44 0.00
C VAL A 34 6.96 -4.39 1.05
N TYR A 35 8.21 -4.14 0.63
CA TYR A 35 9.33 -3.93 1.55
C TYR A 35 9.20 -2.68 2.41
N SER A 36 8.41 -1.69 1.98
CA SER A 36 8.17 -0.46 2.74
C SER A 36 7.45 -0.75 4.07
N TRP A 37 6.66 -1.81 4.14
CA TRP A 37 6.01 -2.26 5.38
C TRP A 37 7.01 -2.61 6.48
N LEU A 38 8.20 -3.08 6.11
CA LEU A 38 9.24 -3.51 7.05
C LEU A 38 10.08 -2.35 7.63
N ARG A 39 9.79 -1.11 7.24
CA ARG A 39 10.64 0.05 7.56
C ARG A 39 10.18 0.83 8.79
N ASP A 40 9.16 0.37 9.51
CA ASP A 40 8.58 1.04 10.69
C ASP A 40 8.25 2.53 10.43
N ASP A 41 7.83 2.87 9.20
CA ASP A 41 7.33 4.21 8.89
C ASP A 41 6.00 4.44 9.62
N THR A 42 6.02 5.34 10.60
CA THR A 42 4.84 5.63 11.45
C THR A 42 3.63 6.06 10.64
N ARG A 43 3.81 6.65 9.45
CA ARG A 43 2.71 7.03 8.55
C ARG A 43 1.97 5.82 8.02
N LEU A 44 2.68 4.74 7.67
CA LEU A 44 2.06 3.47 7.27
C LEU A 44 1.29 2.84 8.43
N THR A 45 1.84 2.89 9.65
CA THR A 45 1.16 2.38 10.85
C THR A 45 -0.14 3.14 11.12
N VAL A 46 -0.15 4.48 10.99
CA VAL A 46 -1.36 5.30 11.15
C VAL A 46 -2.40 4.98 10.07
N LEU A 47 -1.97 4.80 8.82
CA LEU A 47 -2.87 4.36 7.74
C LEU A 47 -3.46 2.98 8.02
N ALA A 48 -2.66 2.04 8.53
CA ALA A 48 -3.11 0.70 8.89
C ALA A 48 -4.15 0.69 10.01
N GLN A 49 -3.94 1.50 11.05
CA GLN A 49 -4.93 1.69 12.11
C GLN A 49 -6.26 2.25 11.60
N SER A 50 -6.23 2.98 10.49
CA SER A 50 -7.41 3.52 9.82
C SER A 50 -7.96 2.62 8.70
N ALA A 51 -7.42 1.40 8.52
CA ALA A 51 -7.74 0.49 7.42
C ALA A 51 -7.54 1.11 6.01
N ARG A 52 -6.55 2.00 5.86
CA ARG A 52 -6.26 2.78 4.65
C ARG A 52 -4.97 2.37 3.93
N VAL A 53 -4.39 1.24 4.30
CA VAL A 53 -3.26 0.64 3.61
C VAL A 53 -3.47 -0.87 3.48
N SER A 54 -3.10 -1.39 2.32
CA SER A 54 -3.11 -2.82 2.02
C SER A 54 -1.79 -3.23 1.37
N VAL A 55 -1.44 -4.50 1.51
CA VAL A 55 -0.21 -5.10 0.99
C VAL A 55 -0.57 -6.36 0.21
N LEU A 56 -0.11 -6.47 -1.02
CA LEU A 56 -0.49 -7.62 -1.86
C LEU A 56 0.19 -8.90 -1.39
N SER A 57 -0.62 -9.86 -0.97
CA SER A 57 -0.16 -11.13 -0.40
C SER A 57 0.66 -11.98 -1.38
N ALA A 58 0.37 -11.89 -2.69
CA ALA A 58 1.16 -12.57 -3.71
C ALA A 58 2.62 -12.09 -3.74
N ASP A 59 2.83 -10.77 -3.61
CA ASP A 59 4.16 -10.16 -3.60
C ASP A 59 4.93 -10.41 -2.31
N VAL A 60 4.21 -10.40 -1.17
CA VAL A 60 4.76 -10.79 0.14
C VAL A 60 5.27 -12.22 0.11
N ARG A 61 4.48 -13.16 -0.40
CA ARG A 61 4.87 -14.57 -0.55
C ARG A 61 6.04 -14.73 -1.52
N ALA A 62 6.02 -14.05 -2.67
CA ALA A 62 7.09 -14.13 -3.66
C ALA A 62 8.44 -13.64 -3.11
N ARG A 63 8.42 -12.69 -2.17
CA ARG A 63 9.61 -12.10 -1.54
C ARG A 63 10.02 -12.78 -0.24
N GLY A 64 9.22 -13.72 0.28
CA GLY A 64 9.51 -14.44 1.51
C GLY A 64 9.56 -13.56 2.76
N ILE A 65 8.75 -12.50 2.81
CA ILE A 65 8.68 -11.59 3.96
C ILE A 65 7.39 -11.82 4.76
N GLU A 66 7.38 -11.38 6.02
CA GLU A 66 6.21 -11.45 6.89
C GLU A 66 5.56 -10.07 7.03
N VAL A 67 4.24 -10.04 6.91
CA VAL A 67 3.38 -8.85 7.02
C VAL A 67 2.15 -9.26 7.83
N CYS A 68 1.59 -8.36 8.63
CA CYS A 68 0.42 -8.70 9.43
C CYS A 68 -0.83 -8.95 8.56
N ASP A 69 -1.62 -9.97 8.91
CA ASP A 69 -2.81 -10.36 8.16
C ASP A 69 -3.83 -9.23 8.01
N SER A 70 -3.87 -8.29 8.95
CA SER A 70 -4.83 -7.16 8.93
C SER A 70 -4.65 -6.20 7.75
N VAL A 71 -3.50 -6.21 7.08
CA VAL A 71 -3.25 -5.38 5.88
C VAL A 71 -3.10 -6.21 4.61
N LEU A 72 -3.08 -7.54 4.71
CA LEU A 72 -2.91 -8.40 3.55
C LEU A 72 -4.18 -8.47 2.71
N ILE A 73 -4.01 -8.34 1.40
CA ILE A 73 -5.08 -8.51 0.41
C ILE A 73 -4.63 -9.44 -0.72
N ASP A 74 -5.57 -10.00 -1.46
CA ASP A 74 -5.27 -10.71 -2.72
C ASP A 74 -5.57 -9.85 -3.97
N TYR A 75 -5.49 -10.46 -5.15
CA TYR A 75 -5.79 -9.77 -6.41
C TYR A 75 -7.29 -9.44 -6.57
N GLN A 76 -8.18 -10.28 -6.04
CA GLN A 76 -9.61 -10.02 -6.10
C GLN A 76 -9.95 -8.79 -5.25
N ASP A 77 -9.38 -8.69 -4.05
CA ASP A 77 -9.50 -7.53 -3.18
C ASP A 77 -8.93 -6.26 -3.85
N LEU A 78 -7.78 -6.36 -4.52
CA LEU A 78 -7.22 -5.24 -5.28
C LEU A 78 -8.19 -4.76 -6.38
N VAL A 79 -8.80 -5.67 -7.13
CA VAL A 79 -9.84 -5.32 -8.12
C VAL A 79 -11.00 -4.60 -7.44
N MET A 80 -11.51 -5.11 -6.32
CA MET A 80 -12.59 -4.45 -5.56
C MET A 80 -12.19 -3.03 -5.09
N LEU A 81 -10.95 -2.83 -4.64
CA LEU A 81 -10.45 -1.50 -4.26
C LEU A 81 -10.44 -0.52 -5.44
N THR A 82 -10.16 -0.99 -6.67
CA THR A 82 -10.21 -0.13 -7.86
C THR A 82 -11.64 0.32 -8.19
N GLU A 83 -12.65 -0.48 -7.86
CA GLU A 83 -14.06 -0.10 -8.02
C GLU A 83 -14.53 0.86 -6.92
N GLN A 84 -14.10 0.62 -5.67
CA GLN A 84 -14.48 1.43 -4.50
C GLN A 84 -13.84 2.82 -4.51
N HIS A 85 -12.68 2.97 -5.14
CA HIS A 85 -11.89 4.20 -5.11
C HIS A 85 -11.59 4.71 -6.52
N THR A 86 -12.33 5.72 -6.95
CA THR A 86 -12.09 6.42 -8.22
C THR A 86 -11.57 7.85 -7.95
N PRO A 87 -10.51 8.31 -8.64
CA PRO A 87 -9.66 7.57 -9.58
C PRO A 87 -8.61 6.69 -8.87
N SER A 88 -7.81 5.97 -9.65
CA SER A 88 -6.58 5.30 -9.21
C SER A 88 -5.34 6.01 -9.75
N MET A 89 -4.29 6.12 -8.94
CA MET A 89 -2.98 6.65 -9.33
C MET A 89 -1.88 5.64 -8.98
N THR A 90 -1.04 5.32 -9.97
CA THR A 90 0.13 4.45 -9.79
C THR A 90 1.39 5.29 -9.61
N TRP A 91 2.25 4.86 -8.69
CA TRP A 91 3.49 5.50 -8.29
C TRP A 91 4.68 4.57 -8.51
#